data_AF-A0A845M364-F1
#
_entry.id   AF-A0A845M364-F1
#
_cell.length_a   1.000
_cell.length_b   1.000
_cell.length_c   1.000
_cell.angle_alpha   90.00
_cell.angle_beta   90.00
_cell.angle_gamma   90.00
#
_symmetry.space_group_name_H-M   'P 1'
#
loop_
_entity.id
_entity.type
_entity.pdbx_description
1 polymer ?
#
loop_
_entity_poly.entity_id
_entity_poly.type
_entity_poly.pdbx_seq_one_letter_code
_entity_poly.pdbx_strand_id
1 'polypeptide(L)'
;MAAADIRAALSRPHRHGTHSSFVGETCDGPLDLSGLTLSGVDFSGAIFPEGLDARGATFEGLSWFSRVTFGADARFAGATFASDARFEDAAFAGSADFEGTDFRGIARFDRARVSGDLRMRGITCNGNLSFEAARIAGAADLSQAEFMGGLWLQDVGFPAGTAFADTQIHGRLWLRGGHVGNRVLRPADFDMAYGYAWT
;
A
#
# COMPACT_ATOMS: atom_id res chain seq x y z
N MET A 1 1.81 21.29 -9.45
CA MET A 1 3.10 20.96 -10.10
C MET A 1 2.84 20.06 -11.31
N ALA A 2 3.52 20.26 -12.44
CA ALA A 2 3.31 19.42 -13.62
C ALA A 2 3.83 17.99 -13.39
N ALA A 3 3.12 16.98 -13.89
CA ALA A 3 3.53 15.58 -13.79
C ALA A 3 4.96 15.33 -14.33
N ALA A 4 5.34 16.02 -15.40
CA ALA A 4 6.67 15.91 -16.00
C ALA A 4 7.80 16.36 -15.05
N ASP A 5 7.57 17.39 -14.24
CA ASP A 5 8.56 17.90 -13.28
C ASP A 5 8.77 16.91 -12.13
N ILE A 6 7.68 16.34 -11.62
CA ILE A 6 7.71 15.30 -10.59
C ILE A 6 8.49 14.09 -11.11
N ARG A 7 8.14 13.60 -12.30
CA ARG A 7 8.81 12.46 -12.95
C ARG A 7 10.30 12.72 -13.14
N ALA A 8 10.67 13.90 -13.65
CA ALA A 8 12.07 14.25 -13.89
C ALA A 8 12.88 14.36 -12.60
N ALA A 9 12.29 14.87 -11.52
CA ALA A 9 12.93 14.94 -10.22
C ALA A 9 13.15 13.55 -9.61
N LEU A 10 12.14 12.67 -9.68
CA LEU A 10 12.23 11.31 -9.12
C LEU A 10 13.20 10.39 -9.85
N SER A 11 13.35 10.58 -11.17
CA SER A 11 14.23 9.77 -12.02
C SER A 11 15.72 10.07 -11.83
N ARG A 12 16.07 11.02 -10.95
CA ARG A 12 17.46 11.31 -10.62
C ARG A 12 18.05 10.16 -9.79
N PRO A 13 19.35 9.83 -9.98
CA PRO A 13 20.00 8.76 -9.23
C PRO A 13 19.80 8.93 -7.72
N HIS A 14 19.35 7.86 -7.05
CA HIS A 14 19.15 7.91 -5.62
C HIS A 14 20.48 8.13 -4.88
N ARG A 15 20.43 8.99 -3.86
CA ARG A 15 21.50 9.15 -2.89
C ARG A 15 20.96 8.77 -1.53
N HIS A 16 21.67 7.87 -0.85
CA HIS A 16 21.28 7.41 0.48
C HIS A 16 21.06 8.59 1.44
N GLY A 17 19.96 8.54 2.20
CA GLY A 17 19.56 9.62 3.11
C GLY A 17 18.89 10.84 2.45
N THR A 18 18.65 10.80 1.13
CA THR A 18 17.94 11.88 0.42
C THR A 18 16.59 11.42 -0.11
N HIS A 19 15.69 12.37 -0.30
CA HIS A 19 14.40 12.17 -0.96
C HIS A 19 14.01 13.39 -1.79
N SER A 20 13.17 13.20 -2.79
CA SER A 20 12.48 14.27 -3.50
C SER A 20 11.17 14.58 -2.78
N SER A 21 10.95 15.84 -2.41
CA SER A 21 9.77 16.26 -1.64
C SER A 21 8.77 17.00 -2.51
N PHE A 22 7.50 16.64 -2.36
CA PHE A 22 6.32 17.20 -3.02
C PHE A 22 5.15 17.30 -2.03
N VAL A 23 5.46 17.62 -0.78
CA VAL A 23 4.48 17.65 0.32
C VAL A 23 3.37 18.66 0.02
N GLY A 24 2.13 18.21 0.06
CA GLY A 24 0.95 19.05 -0.19
C GLY A 24 0.76 19.48 -1.65
N GLU A 25 1.62 19.03 -2.57
CA GLU A 25 1.53 19.41 -3.98
C GLU A 25 0.35 18.74 -4.67
N THR A 26 -0.31 19.48 -5.58
CA THR A 26 -1.28 18.88 -6.51
C THR A 26 -0.62 18.64 -7.85
N CYS A 27 -0.62 17.38 -8.30
CA CYS A 27 -0.13 17.00 -9.63
C CYS A 27 -1.10 17.47 -10.71
N ASP A 28 -0.58 18.16 -11.72
CA ASP A 28 -1.29 18.55 -12.93
C ASP A 28 -1.00 17.52 -14.02
N GLY A 29 -2.04 16.80 -14.44
CA GLY A 29 -1.95 15.66 -15.36
C GLY A 29 -1.74 14.30 -14.67
N PRO A 30 -1.91 13.19 -15.43
CA PRO A 30 -1.60 11.85 -14.97
C PRO A 30 -0.09 11.68 -14.77
N LEU A 31 0.31 11.12 -13.62
CA LEU A 31 1.72 10.85 -13.33
C LEU A 31 2.07 9.41 -13.68
N ASP A 32 2.80 9.23 -14.79
CA ASP A 32 3.40 7.95 -15.17
C ASP A 32 4.84 7.85 -14.66
N LEU A 33 5.10 6.81 -13.88
CA LEU A 33 6.37 6.37 -13.30
C LEU A 33 6.64 4.89 -13.62
N SER A 34 5.87 4.27 -14.52
CA SER A 34 5.93 2.84 -14.78
C SER A 34 7.32 2.39 -15.24
N GLY A 35 7.79 1.28 -14.67
CA GLY A 35 9.09 0.66 -14.95
C GLY A 35 10.31 1.48 -14.56
N LEU A 36 10.16 2.63 -13.89
CA LEU A 36 11.28 3.49 -13.54
C LEU A 36 11.94 3.06 -12.22
N THR A 37 13.24 3.32 -12.11
CA THR A 37 13.95 3.36 -10.83
C THR A 37 13.90 4.79 -10.29
N LEU A 38 13.36 4.94 -9.08
CA LEU A 38 13.00 6.21 -8.47
C LEU A 38 13.78 6.39 -7.16
N SER A 39 14.23 7.63 -6.92
CA SER A 39 14.75 8.02 -5.61
C SER A 39 13.67 7.94 -4.53
N GLY A 40 14.08 7.97 -3.25
CA GLY A 40 13.16 8.16 -2.14
C GLY A 40 12.28 9.39 -2.35
N VAL A 41 11.03 9.33 -1.90
CA VAL A 41 10.01 10.32 -2.22
C VAL A 41 9.16 10.68 -1.02
N ASP A 42 8.82 11.95 -0.90
CA ASP A 42 7.82 12.45 0.03
C ASP A 42 6.65 13.10 -0.72
N PHE A 43 5.56 12.34 -0.83
CA PHE A 43 4.25 12.75 -1.32
C PHE A 43 3.25 12.99 -0.18
N SER A 44 3.72 13.27 1.03
CA SER A 44 2.81 13.45 2.16
C SER A 44 1.82 14.60 1.90
N GLY A 45 0.52 14.31 1.96
CA GLY A 45 -0.53 15.29 1.66
C GLY A 45 -0.65 15.69 0.18
N ALA A 46 0.12 15.08 -0.73
CA ALA A 46 0.03 15.37 -2.16
C ALA A 46 -1.31 14.88 -2.74
N ILE A 47 -1.73 15.47 -3.85
CA ILE A 47 -2.99 15.16 -4.53
C ILE A 47 -2.67 14.78 -5.99
N PHE A 48 -3.17 13.62 -6.41
CA PHE A 48 -3.10 13.12 -7.79
C PHE A 48 -4.52 12.99 -8.35
N PRO A 49 -5.12 14.07 -8.89
CA PRO A 49 -6.51 14.05 -9.35
C PRO A 49 -6.77 12.98 -10.41
N GLU A 50 -5.82 12.78 -11.32
CA GLU A 50 -5.89 11.82 -12.42
C GLU A 50 -5.19 10.49 -12.12
N GLY A 51 -4.80 10.28 -10.86
CA GLY A 51 -4.12 9.07 -10.41
C GLY A 51 -2.62 9.04 -10.72
N LEU A 52 -2.03 7.87 -10.45
CA LEU A 52 -0.59 7.62 -10.56
C LEU A 52 -0.37 6.20 -11.05
N ASP A 53 0.55 6.02 -12.01
CA ASP A 53 0.96 4.72 -12.51
C ASP A 53 2.44 4.49 -12.21
N ALA A 54 2.75 3.56 -11.32
CA ALA A 54 4.08 3.13 -10.94
C ALA A 54 4.21 1.61 -11.10
N ARG A 55 3.49 1.01 -12.06
CA ARG A 55 3.60 -0.43 -12.33
C ARG A 55 5.03 -0.81 -12.67
N GLY A 56 5.56 -1.84 -12.01
CA GLY A 56 6.94 -2.29 -12.17
C GLY A 56 8.01 -1.28 -11.75
N ALA A 57 7.66 -0.17 -11.09
CA ALA A 57 8.63 0.81 -10.64
C ALA A 57 9.40 0.32 -9.41
N THR A 58 10.64 0.77 -9.23
CA THR A 58 11.44 0.52 -8.03
C THR A 58 11.68 1.82 -7.28
N PHE A 59 11.19 1.92 -6.05
CA PHE A 59 11.47 3.02 -5.14
C PHE A 59 12.67 2.64 -4.26
N GLU A 60 13.83 3.24 -4.52
CA GLU A 60 15.10 2.85 -3.89
C GLU A 60 15.23 3.35 -2.44
N GLY A 61 14.48 4.39 -2.08
CA GLY A 61 14.51 5.00 -0.76
C GLY A 61 13.18 4.91 0.00
N LEU A 62 13.12 5.61 1.13
CA LEU A 62 11.88 5.79 1.88
C LEU A 62 10.81 6.43 0.99
N SER A 63 9.59 5.89 1.06
CA SER A 63 8.47 6.32 0.24
C SER A 63 7.31 6.75 1.12
N TRP A 64 7.16 8.06 1.29
CA TRP A 64 6.09 8.66 2.09
C TRP A 64 4.92 9.07 1.19
N PHE A 65 3.76 8.50 1.49
CA PHE A 65 2.46 8.75 0.89
C PHE A 65 1.43 9.08 1.99
N SER A 66 1.88 9.49 3.17
CA SER A 66 0.98 9.73 4.30
C SER A 66 0.03 10.88 3.98
N ARG A 67 -1.28 10.68 4.14
CA ARG A 67 -2.35 11.63 3.77
C ARG A 67 -2.41 11.98 2.28
N VAL A 68 -1.79 11.18 1.40
CA VAL A 68 -1.91 11.37 -0.05
C VAL A 68 -3.37 11.17 -0.50
N THR A 69 -3.81 11.88 -1.53
CA THR A 69 -5.11 11.65 -2.17
C THR A 69 -4.92 11.27 -3.63
N PHE A 70 -5.44 10.11 -4.02
CA PHE A 70 -5.55 9.69 -5.42
C PHE A 70 -7.00 9.86 -5.87
N GLY A 71 -7.25 10.79 -6.79
CA GLY A 71 -8.58 11.07 -7.36
C GLY A 71 -9.05 10.03 -8.37
N ALA A 72 -8.11 9.30 -8.97
CA ALA A 72 -8.34 8.14 -9.82
C ALA A 72 -7.50 6.95 -9.32
N ASP A 73 -7.31 5.93 -10.16
CA ASP A 73 -6.57 4.73 -9.79
C ASP A 73 -5.11 5.04 -9.41
N ALA A 74 -4.63 4.38 -8.36
CA ALA A 74 -3.23 4.35 -7.96
C ALA A 74 -2.68 2.95 -8.25
N ARG A 75 -1.79 2.84 -9.24
CA ARG A 75 -1.31 1.55 -9.76
C ARG A 75 0.16 1.33 -9.39
N PHE A 76 0.42 0.34 -8.57
CA PHE A 76 1.74 -0.10 -8.10
C PHE A 76 1.99 -1.58 -8.39
N ALA A 77 1.19 -2.21 -9.27
CA ALA A 77 1.34 -3.62 -9.58
C ALA A 77 2.77 -3.96 -10.05
N GLY A 78 3.37 -4.98 -9.43
CA GLY A 78 4.75 -5.41 -9.67
C GLY A 78 5.83 -4.41 -9.22
N ALA A 79 5.48 -3.33 -8.52
CA ALA A 79 6.46 -2.38 -7.99
C ALA A 79 7.31 -3.01 -6.88
N THR A 80 8.47 -2.42 -6.63
CA THR A 80 9.35 -2.74 -5.50
C THR A 80 9.55 -1.51 -4.64
N PHE A 81 9.23 -1.61 -3.35
CA PHE A 81 9.62 -0.63 -2.33
C PHE A 81 10.85 -1.18 -1.59
N ALA A 82 12.03 -0.65 -1.90
CA ALA A 82 13.29 -1.15 -1.34
C ALA A 82 13.48 -0.78 0.15
N SER A 83 12.67 0.17 0.64
CA SER A 83 12.62 0.60 2.03
C SER A 83 11.16 0.69 2.51
N ASP A 84 10.91 1.39 3.62
CA ASP A 84 9.54 1.55 4.15
C ASP A 84 8.63 2.32 3.18
N ALA A 85 7.39 1.85 3.06
CA ALA A 85 6.33 2.48 2.30
C ALA A 85 5.17 2.89 3.23
N ARG A 86 4.87 4.18 3.26
CA ARG A 86 4.05 4.81 4.31
C ARG A 86 2.81 5.46 3.68
N PHE A 87 1.65 4.79 3.76
CA PHE A 87 0.35 5.21 3.24
C PHE A 87 -0.65 5.53 4.37
N GLU A 88 -0.18 5.95 5.56
CA GLU A 88 -1.07 6.30 6.67
C GLU A 88 -2.04 7.41 6.26
N ASP A 89 -3.31 7.27 6.60
CA ASP A 89 -4.36 8.24 6.29
C ASP A 89 -4.51 8.55 4.77
N ALA A 90 -3.97 7.71 3.88
CA ALA A 90 -4.12 7.85 2.44
C ALA A 90 -5.58 7.67 1.99
N ALA A 91 -6.00 8.43 0.99
CA ALA A 91 -7.32 8.35 0.39
C ALA A 91 -7.22 7.91 -1.07
N PHE A 92 -7.81 6.76 -1.40
CA PHE A 92 -7.90 6.23 -2.76
C PHE A 92 -9.36 6.35 -3.21
N ALA A 93 -9.66 7.34 -4.05
CA ALA A 93 -10.99 7.50 -4.62
C ALA A 93 -11.26 6.45 -5.71
N GLY A 94 -10.23 6.09 -6.49
CA GLY A 94 -10.23 4.97 -7.42
C GLY A 94 -9.73 3.65 -6.79
N SER A 95 -9.33 2.72 -7.64
CA SER A 95 -8.72 1.46 -7.21
C SER A 95 -7.30 1.68 -6.68
N ALA A 96 -6.94 0.94 -5.64
CA ALA A 96 -5.59 0.83 -5.12
C ALA A 96 -5.01 -0.53 -5.52
N ASP A 97 -4.13 -0.54 -6.51
CA ASP A 97 -3.58 -1.77 -7.09
C ASP A 97 -2.12 -1.96 -6.71
N PHE A 98 -1.85 -2.96 -5.90
CA PHE A 98 -0.53 -3.39 -5.44
C PHE A 98 -0.27 -4.86 -5.80
N GLU A 99 -0.93 -5.40 -6.82
CA GLU A 99 -0.77 -6.80 -7.18
C GLU A 99 0.70 -7.16 -7.45
N GLY A 100 1.21 -8.19 -6.78
CA GLY A 100 2.60 -8.64 -6.93
C GLY A 100 3.67 -7.62 -6.48
N THR A 101 3.30 -6.60 -5.69
CA THR A 101 4.27 -5.65 -5.13
C THR A 101 5.19 -6.31 -4.09
N ASP A 102 6.49 -6.02 -4.16
CA ASP A 102 7.50 -6.40 -3.15
C ASP A 102 7.78 -5.24 -2.19
N PHE A 103 7.30 -5.36 -0.94
CA PHE A 103 7.63 -4.44 0.14
C PHE A 103 8.80 -5.00 0.96
N ARG A 104 10.01 -4.48 0.72
CA ARG A 104 11.22 -4.96 1.41
C ARG A 104 11.36 -4.41 2.83
N GLY A 105 10.68 -3.29 3.13
CA GLY A 105 10.59 -2.69 4.45
C GLY A 105 9.23 -2.90 5.11
N ILE A 106 8.87 -2.01 6.02
CA ILE A 106 7.54 -1.92 6.62
C ILE A 106 6.59 -1.25 5.63
N ALA A 107 5.42 -1.85 5.40
CA ALA A 107 4.32 -1.26 4.67
C ALA A 107 3.22 -0.84 5.65
N ARG A 108 2.72 0.39 5.57
CA ARG A 108 1.70 0.87 6.51
C ARG A 108 0.58 1.60 5.79
N PHE A 109 -0.65 1.13 5.99
CA PHE A 109 -1.89 1.65 5.44
C PHE A 109 -2.87 2.05 6.55
N ASP A 110 -2.36 2.35 7.75
CA ASP A 110 -3.18 2.67 8.91
C ASP A 110 -4.12 3.85 8.59
N ARG A 111 -5.41 3.70 8.89
CA ARG A 111 -6.48 4.67 8.63
C ARG A 111 -6.65 5.04 7.15
N ALA A 112 -6.05 4.30 6.23
CA ALA A 112 -6.28 4.49 4.80
C ALA A 112 -7.76 4.23 4.46
N ARG A 113 -8.27 4.97 3.47
CA ARG A 113 -9.63 4.81 2.94
C ARG A 113 -9.53 4.46 1.47
N VAL A 114 -10.11 3.31 1.09
CA VAL A 114 -10.17 2.86 -0.30
C VAL A 114 -11.63 2.79 -0.71
N SER A 115 -12.03 3.70 -1.60
CA SER A 115 -13.40 3.74 -2.13
C SER A 115 -13.60 2.73 -3.25
N GLY A 116 -12.57 2.54 -4.10
CA GLY A 116 -12.54 1.50 -5.13
C GLY A 116 -12.05 0.16 -4.60
N ASP A 117 -11.55 -0.68 -5.51
CA ASP A 117 -11.01 -2.00 -5.16
C ASP A 117 -9.60 -1.90 -4.57
N LEU A 118 -9.31 -2.75 -3.59
CA LEU A 118 -7.97 -2.99 -3.08
C LEU A 118 -7.43 -4.31 -3.65
N ARG A 119 -6.42 -4.25 -4.53
CA ARG A 119 -5.75 -5.43 -5.06
C ARG A 119 -4.38 -5.59 -4.43
N MET A 120 -4.18 -6.67 -3.70
CA MET A 120 -2.93 -7.05 -3.03
C MET A 120 -2.66 -8.55 -3.21
N ARG A 121 -3.16 -9.13 -4.30
CA ARG A 121 -2.87 -10.52 -4.61
C ARG A 121 -1.37 -10.71 -4.83
N GLY A 122 -0.80 -11.74 -4.23
CA GLY A 122 0.60 -12.12 -4.49
C GLY A 122 1.64 -11.12 -3.98
N ILE A 123 1.29 -10.21 -3.06
CA ILE A 123 2.31 -9.31 -2.48
C ILE A 123 3.26 -10.08 -1.58
N THR A 124 4.49 -9.59 -1.46
CA THR A 124 5.41 -9.99 -0.39
C THR A 124 5.71 -8.79 0.49
N CYS A 125 5.63 -8.96 1.81
CA CYS A 125 6.06 -7.97 2.77
C CYS A 125 7.10 -8.56 3.71
N ASN A 126 8.35 -8.10 3.56
CA ASN A 126 9.48 -8.58 4.36
C ASN A 126 9.48 -7.99 5.78
N GLY A 127 9.01 -6.76 5.91
CA GLY A 127 8.69 -6.14 7.19
C GLY A 127 7.26 -6.44 7.64
N ASN A 128 6.76 -5.62 8.57
CA ASN A 128 5.37 -5.66 8.98
C ASN A 128 4.48 -4.98 7.95
N LEU A 129 3.30 -5.53 7.69
CA LEU A 129 2.23 -4.83 7.00
C LEU A 129 1.11 -4.47 7.98
N SER A 130 0.64 -3.23 7.95
CA SER A 130 -0.42 -2.75 8.84
C SER A 130 -1.56 -2.06 8.11
N PHE A 131 -2.78 -2.37 8.52
CA PHE A 131 -4.06 -1.80 8.08
C PHE A 131 -4.86 -1.29 9.29
N GLU A 132 -4.20 -0.81 10.34
CA GLU A 132 -4.89 -0.41 11.57
C GLU A 132 -5.98 0.63 11.26
N ALA A 133 -7.23 0.33 11.60
CA ALA A 133 -8.39 1.18 11.37
C ALA A 133 -8.62 1.59 9.90
N ALA A 134 -8.02 0.90 8.92
CA ALA A 134 -8.27 1.15 7.51
C ALA A 134 -9.70 0.73 7.11
N ARG A 135 -10.25 1.40 6.08
CA ARG A 135 -11.62 1.15 5.59
C ARG A 135 -11.60 0.93 4.08
N ILE A 136 -12.03 -0.26 3.67
CA ILE A 136 -12.08 -0.67 2.28
C ILE A 136 -13.55 -0.86 1.90
N ALA A 137 -14.03 -0.07 0.96
CA ALA A 137 -15.42 -0.09 0.52
C ALA A 137 -15.65 -0.98 -0.69
N GLY A 138 -14.76 -0.92 -1.69
CA GLY A 138 -14.79 -1.79 -2.87
C GLY A 138 -14.27 -3.20 -2.57
N ALA A 139 -14.16 -4.04 -3.60
CA ALA A 139 -13.70 -5.41 -3.42
C ALA A 139 -12.25 -5.42 -2.91
N ALA A 140 -11.89 -6.42 -2.10
CA ALA A 140 -10.53 -6.57 -1.58
C ALA A 140 -10.00 -7.97 -1.87
N ASP A 141 -8.77 -8.06 -2.36
CA ASP A 141 -8.09 -9.31 -2.64
C ASP A 141 -6.69 -9.27 -2.03
N LEU A 142 -6.46 -10.09 -1.01
CA LEU A 142 -5.17 -10.32 -0.37
C LEU A 142 -4.72 -11.79 -0.56
N SER A 143 -5.33 -12.51 -1.51
CA SER A 143 -4.97 -13.90 -1.77
C SER A 143 -3.52 -14.04 -2.21
N GLN A 144 -2.90 -15.18 -1.93
CA GLN A 144 -1.50 -15.48 -2.29
C GLN A 144 -0.48 -14.48 -1.71
N ALA A 145 -0.89 -13.64 -0.75
CA ALA A 145 0.02 -12.70 -0.10
C ALA A 145 0.90 -13.40 0.93
N GLU A 146 2.15 -12.98 1.01
CA GLU A 146 3.13 -13.51 1.95
C GLU A 146 3.64 -12.41 2.89
N PHE A 147 3.38 -12.57 4.19
CA PHE A 147 3.81 -11.64 5.23
C PHE A 147 4.92 -12.29 6.05
N MET A 148 6.18 -11.95 5.73
CA MET A 148 7.35 -12.47 6.45
C MET A 148 7.45 -11.88 7.85
N GLY A 149 7.14 -10.58 7.98
CA GLY A 149 6.90 -9.94 9.26
C GLY A 149 5.51 -10.31 9.80
N GLY A 150 4.90 -9.39 10.55
CA GLY A 150 3.51 -9.57 10.96
C GLY A 150 2.51 -8.82 10.08
N LEU A 151 1.24 -9.15 10.30
CA LEU A 151 0.07 -8.53 9.69
C LEU A 151 -0.82 -7.92 10.79
N TRP A 152 -1.00 -6.61 10.75
CA TRP A 152 -1.83 -5.86 11.71
C TRP A 152 -3.14 -5.43 11.06
N LEU A 153 -4.24 -6.01 11.52
CA LEU A 153 -5.62 -5.78 11.05
C LEU A 153 -6.51 -5.26 12.19
N GLN A 154 -5.91 -4.59 13.18
CA GLN A 154 -6.67 -3.98 14.27
C GLN A 154 -7.71 -3.00 13.69
N ASP A 155 -8.97 -3.12 14.10
CA ASP A 155 -10.06 -2.21 13.74
C ASP A 155 -10.30 -2.01 12.22
N VAL A 156 -9.69 -2.85 11.37
CA VAL A 156 -9.85 -2.78 9.92
C VAL A 156 -11.28 -3.14 9.52
N GLY A 157 -11.82 -2.48 8.49
CA GLY A 157 -13.08 -2.86 7.87
C GLY A 157 -12.87 -3.27 6.41
N PHE A 158 -12.96 -4.56 6.14
CA PHE A 158 -12.99 -5.14 4.80
C PHE A 158 -14.43 -5.44 4.33
N PRO A 159 -14.71 -5.50 3.02
CA PRO A 159 -16.01 -5.95 2.50
C PRO A 159 -16.24 -7.45 2.78
N ALA A 160 -17.49 -7.92 2.70
CA ALA A 160 -17.83 -9.32 3.02
C ALA A 160 -17.16 -10.38 2.12
N GLY A 161 -16.78 -10.00 0.90
CA GLY A 161 -16.20 -10.89 -0.11
C GLY A 161 -14.67 -10.83 -0.21
N THR A 162 -13.97 -10.35 0.82
CA THR A 162 -12.51 -10.27 0.78
C THR A 162 -11.86 -11.64 0.66
N ALA A 163 -10.95 -11.78 -0.31
CA ALA A 163 -10.19 -13.00 -0.52
C ALA A 163 -8.90 -13.00 0.31
N PHE A 164 -8.66 -14.11 1.01
CA PHE A 164 -7.45 -14.40 1.79
C PHE A 164 -6.89 -15.81 1.49
N ALA A 165 -7.36 -16.43 0.40
CA ALA A 165 -6.93 -17.76 0.00
C ALA A 165 -5.43 -17.77 -0.29
N ASP A 166 -4.73 -18.83 0.10
CA ASP A 166 -3.28 -19.00 -0.01
C ASP A 166 -2.44 -17.90 0.68
N THR A 167 -3.05 -17.09 1.56
CA THR A 167 -2.31 -16.08 2.33
C THR A 167 -1.49 -16.73 3.45
N GLN A 168 -0.21 -16.36 3.54
CA GLN A 168 0.72 -16.88 4.54
C GLN A 168 1.23 -15.77 5.46
N ILE A 169 1.10 -15.97 6.78
CA ILE A 169 1.63 -15.08 7.81
C ILE A 169 2.71 -15.82 8.60
N HIS A 170 3.96 -15.41 8.43
CA HIS A 170 5.11 -16.04 9.08
C HIS A 170 5.41 -15.42 10.44
N GLY A 171 5.09 -14.14 10.61
CA GLY A 171 5.18 -13.46 11.89
C GLY A 171 3.85 -13.34 12.61
N ARG A 172 3.64 -12.15 13.13
CA ARG A 172 2.68 -11.81 14.17
C ARG A 172 1.33 -11.39 13.58
N LEU A 173 0.21 -11.95 14.03
CA LEU A 173 -1.13 -11.65 13.48
C LEU A 173 -2.00 -10.90 14.50
N TRP A 174 -2.44 -9.68 14.17
CA TRP A 174 -3.28 -8.84 15.02
C TRP A 174 -4.65 -8.64 14.38
N LEU A 175 -5.73 -9.12 15.01
CA LEU A 175 -7.08 -9.13 14.44
C LEU A 175 -8.12 -8.34 15.25
N ARG A 176 -7.71 -7.79 16.41
CA ARG A 176 -8.63 -7.18 17.38
C ARG A 176 -9.50 -6.10 16.73
N GLY A 177 -10.82 -6.29 16.80
CA GLY A 177 -11.79 -5.32 16.25
C GLY A 177 -11.83 -5.25 14.73
N GLY A 178 -11.06 -6.08 14.02
CA GLY A 178 -11.07 -6.17 12.56
C GLY A 178 -12.28 -6.96 12.06
N HIS A 179 -12.84 -6.55 10.93
CA HIS A 179 -14.03 -7.17 10.34
C HIS A 179 -13.91 -7.38 8.82
N VAL A 180 -14.60 -8.41 8.34
CA VAL A 180 -14.89 -8.71 6.94
C VAL A 180 -16.41 -8.74 6.77
N GLY A 181 -16.95 -7.71 6.12
CA GLY A 181 -18.37 -7.39 6.19
C GLY A 181 -18.81 -7.16 7.64
N ASN A 182 -19.86 -7.87 8.08
CA ASN A 182 -20.36 -7.80 9.46
C ASN A 182 -19.69 -8.81 10.42
N ARG A 183 -18.74 -9.61 9.92
CA ARG A 183 -18.11 -10.70 10.68
C ARG A 183 -16.74 -10.27 11.20
N VAL A 184 -16.41 -10.63 12.43
CA VAL A 184 -15.07 -10.43 13.00
C VAL A 184 -14.05 -11.31 12.27
N LEU A 185 -12.86 -10.77 11.99
CA LEU A 185 -11.73 -11.51 11.43
C LEU A 185 -11.22 -12.56 12.42
N ARG A 186 -10.84 -13.72 11.91
CA ARG A 186 -10.34 -14.85 12.71
C ARG A 186 -9.08 -15.41 12.07
N PRO A 187 -8.20 -16.07 12.83
CA PRO A 187 -7.03 -16.73 12.26
C PRO A 187 -7.39 -17.73 11.15
N ALA A 188 -8.55 -18.38 11.24
CA ALA A 188 -9.03 -19.33 10.23
C ALA A 188 -9.50 -18.70 8.91
N ASP A 189 -9.52 -17.36 8.81
CA ASP A 189 -9.72 -16.69 7.52
C ASP A 189 -8.46 -16.76 6.64
N PHE A 190 -7.31 -17.12 7.21
CA PHE A 190 -6.04 -17.24 6.52
C PHE A 190 -5.63 -18.71 6.48
N ASP A 191 -5.05 -19.14 5.35
CA ASP A 191 -4.64 -20.53 5.18
C ASP A 191 -3.50 -20.92 6.12
N MET A 192 -2.53 -20.01 6.33
CA MET A 192 -1.39 -20.28 7.21
C MET A 192 -1.03 -19.06 8.06
N ALA A 193 -1.01 -19.24 9.38
CA ALA A 193 -0.45 -18.28 10.33
C ALA A 193 0.45 -19.02 11.31
N TYR A 194 1.78 -18.86 11.16
CA TYR A 194 2.77 -19.61 11.95
C TYR A 194 3.08 -18.97 13.31
N GLY A 195 2.86 -17.66 13.46
CA GLY A 195 3.08 -16.94 14.71
C GLY A 195 1.84 -16.85 15.61
N TYR A 196 1.99 -16.10 16.70
CA TYR A 196 0.88 -15.83 17.62
C TYR A 196 -0.18 -14.93 16.97
N ALA A 197 -1.45 -15.25 17.24
CA ALA A 197 -2.58 -14.45 16.85
C ALA A 197 -3.21 -13.76 18.08
N TRP A 198 -3.47 -12.46 17.96
CA TRP A 198 -4.23 -11.67 18.94
C TRP A 198 -5.59 -11.33 18.35
N THR A 199 -6.65 -11.81 19.01
CA THR A 199 -8.05 -11.68 18.58
C THR A 199 -8.84 -10.83 19.56
#